data_AF-A0A9P1VVV5-F1
#
_entry.id   AF-A0A9P1VVV5-F1
#
_cell.length_a   1.000
_cell.length_b   1.000
_cell.length_c   1.000
_cell.angle_alpha   90.00
_cell.angle_beta   90.00
_cell.angle_gamma   90.00
#
_symmetry.space_group_name_H-M   'P 1'
#
loop_
_entity.id
_entity.type
_entity.pdbx_description
1 polymer ?
#
loop_
_entity_poly.entity_id
_entity_poly.type
_entity_poly.pdbx_seq_one_letter_code
_entity_poly.pdbx_strand_id
1 'polypeptide(L)'
;MLPVSDSPHKDQLHLQLGVGLSAEQMAALTHDIVWLEEVEVNGEKVLAPVVYLAQAEGRLAPNGALIQGRDVKLVSGGDLHNVGTLRARNDLSATADNLDNSGLIEAGKRLDLLAGDSIRNRQGGVIAGRDVSLTALTGDVINERSVTHKGDRFIFPTLIF
;
A
#
# COMPACT_ATOMS: atom_id res chain seq x y z
N MET A 1 -26.41 0.27 25.54
CA MET A 1 -25.12 -0.39 25.81
C MET A 1 -24.90 -1.36 24.66
N LEU A 2 -24.06 -1.00 23.68
CA LEU A 2 -23.80 -1.84 22.52
C LEU A 2 -22.83 -2.95 22.93
N PRO A 3 -23.13 -4.24 22.68
CA PRO A 3 -22.20 -5.31 23.01
C PRO A 3 -21.03 -5.28 22.04
N VAL A 4 -19.84 -5.11 22.59
CA VAL A 4 -18.57 -5.41 21.92
C VAL A 4 -18.34 -6.91 22.01
N SER A 5 -17.85 -7.49 20.91
CA SER A 5 -17.39 -8.88 20.76
C SER A 5 -18.43 -9.87 20.24
N ASP A 6 -18.50 -9.97 18.91
CA ASP A 6 -18.14 -11.22 18.21
C ASP A 6 -18.12 -10.97 16.70
N SER A 7 -16.94 -10.61 16.18
CA SER A 7 -16.70 -10.65 14.75
C SER A 7 -16.02 -11.99 14.43
N PRO A 8 -16.56 -12.81 13.51
CA PRO A 8 -16.10 -14.17 13.18
C PRO A 8 -14.68 -14.27 12.59
N HIS A 9 -13.90 -13.18 12.60
CA HIS A 9 -12.56 -13.09 12.01
C HIS A 9 -11.43 -13.29 13.03
N LYS A 10 -11.72 -13.21 14.34
CA LYS A 10 -10.73 -13.41 15.42
C LYS A 10 -10.07 -14.80 15.33
N ASP A 11 -10.86 -15.81 14.98
CA ASP A 11 -10.44 -17.21 14.97
C ASP A 11 -9.54 -17.56 13.78
N GLN A 12 -9.59 -16.76 12.69
CA GLN A 12 -8.83 -17.01 11.47
C GLN A 12 -7.39 -16.45 11.52
N LEU A 13 -7.12 -15.47 12.40
CA LEU A 13 -5.83 -14.76 12.46
C LEU A 13 -5.05 -15.00 13.76
N HIS A 14 -5.57 -15.80 14.70
CA HIS A 14 -4.96 -16.11 15.99
C HIS A 14 -4.48 -14.85 16.75
N LEU A 15 -5.31 -13.80 16.76
CA LEU A 15 -4.95 -12.52 17.39
C LEU A 15 -4.86 -12.68 18.92
N GLN A 16 -3.78 -12.18 19.51
CA GLN A 16 -3.56 -12.20 20.97
C GLN A 16 -3.88 -10.84 21.57
N LEU A 17 -4.73 -10.81 22.59
CA LEU A 17 -5.07 -9.58 23.32
C LEU A 17 -3.81 -9.02 24.00
N GLY A 18 -3.61 -7.70 23.89
CA GLY A 18 -2.45 -7.02 24.47
C GLY A 18 -1.19 -7.00 23.60
N VAL A 19 -1.21 -7.69 22.45
CA VAL A 19 -0.11 -7.67 21.47
C VAL A 19 -0.62 -7.04 20.16
N GLY A 20 0.19 -6.15 19.58
CA GLY A 20 -0.09 -5.56 18.27
C GLY A 20 -0.07 -6.60 17.15
N LEU A 21 -0.73 -6.31 16.03
CA LEU A 21 -0.80 -7.23 14.89
C LEU A 21 0.56 -7.33 14.19
N SER A 22 0.95 -8.55 13.82
CA SER A 22 2.10 -8.78 12.93
C SER A 22 1.83 -8.23 11.52
N ALA A 23 2.89 -8.06 10.72
CA ALA A 23 2.76 -7.62 9.34
C ALA A 23 1.87 -8.57 8.50
N GLU A 24 1.98 -9.88 8.75
CA GLU A 24 1.15 -10.91 8.11
C GLU A 24 -0.31 -10.80 8.56
N GLN A 25 -0.55 -10.60 9.85
CA GLN A 25 -1.91 -10.43 10.40
C GLN A 25 -2.57 -9.15 9.87
N MET A 26 -1.82 -8.05 9.76
CA MET A 26 -2.29 -6.81 9.14
C MET A 26 -2.61 -6.99 7.65
N ALA A 27 -1.77 -7.72 6.91
CA ALA A 27 -1.97 -7.98 5.50
C ALA A 27 -3.20 -8.87 5.23
N ALA A 28 -3.58 -9.71 6.19
CA ALA A 28 -4.74 -10.57 6.10
C ALA A 28 -6.05 -9.93 6.60
N LEU A 29 -6.02 -8.66 7.03
CA LEU A 29 -7.24 -7.94 7.41
C LEU A 29 -8.13 -7.69 6.18
N THR A 30 -9.37 -8.16 6.25
CA THR A 30 -10.39 -7.95 5.22
C THR A 30 -11.31 -6.77 5.51
N HIS A 31 -11.37 -6.33 6.76
CA HIS A 31 -12.16 -5.18 7.24
C HIS A 31 -11.40 -4.45 8.34
N ASP A 32 -11.68 -3.15 8.50
CA ASP A 32 -11.08 -2.34 9.57
C ASP A 32 -11.47 -2.91 10.95
N ILE A 33 -10.52 -2.97 11.88
CA ILE A 33 -10.75 -3.44 13.25
C ILE A 33 -10.21 -2.44 14.28
N VAL A 34 -10.84 -2.41 15.44
CA VAL A 34 -10.28 -1.79 16.64
C VAL A 34 -9.73 -2.91 17.52
N TRP A 35 -8.47 -2.81 17.90
CA TRP A 35 -7.76 -3.79 18.71
C TRP A 35 -7.23 -3.15 20.00
N LEU A 36 -7.08 -3.95 21.06
CA LEU A 36 -6.54 -3.48 22.33
C LEU A 36 -5.08 -3.91 22.47
N GLU A 37 -4.20 -2.93 22.54
CA GLU A 37 -2.76 -3.13 22.74
C GLU A 37 -2.34 -2.68 24.12
N GLU A 38 -1.33 -3.36 24.67
CA GLU A 38 -0.71 -2.97 25.92
C GLU A 38 0.15 -1.71 25.70
N VAL A 39 -0.17 -0.65 26.43
CA VAL A 39 0.55 0.61 26.45
C VAL A 39 0.90 0.94 27.89
N GLU A 40 2.12 1.41 28.12
CA GLU A 40 2.53 1.89 29.45
C GLU A 40 2.15 3.36 29.60
N VAL A 41 1.29 3.67 30.57
CA VAL A 41 0.87 5.03 30.91
C VAL A 41 1.22 5.27 32.38
N ASN A 42 2.11 6.23 32.64
CA ASN A 42 2.58 6.57 33.98
C ASN A 42 3.15 5.37 34.78
N GLY A 43 3.81 4.43 34.09
CA GLY A 43 4.37 3.21 34.72
C GLY A 43 3.38 2.07 34.91
N GLU A 44 2.13 2.23 34.49
CA GLU A 44 1.10 1.19 34.54
C GLU A 44 0.79 0.66 33.14
N LYS A 45 0.71 -0.68 33.01
CA LYS A 45 0.35 -1.35 31.76
C LYS A 45 -1.17 -1.35 31.61
N VAL A 46 -1.66 -0.64 30.60
CA VAL A 46 -3.09 -0.51 30.30
C VAL A 46 -3.38 -0.91 28.87
N LEU A 47 -4.60 -1.35 28.61
CA LEU A 47 -5.05 -1.66 27.25
C LEU A 47 -5.65 -0.41 26.60
N ALA A 48 -5.05 0.06 25.51
CA ALA A 48 -5.53 1.20 24.74
C ALA A 48 -6.10 0.74 23.37
N PRO A 49 -7.19 1.35 22.89
CA PRO A 49 -7.75 1.04 21.58
C PRO A 49 -6.87 1.59 20.45
N VAL A 50 -6.46 0.71 19.55
CA VAL A 50 -5.72 1.01 18.32
C VAL A 50 -6.56 0.61 17.12
N VAL A 51 -6.61 1.47 16.09
CA VAL A 51 -7.35 1.21 14.85
C VAL A 51 -6.41 0.61 13.81
N TYR A 52 -6.76 -0.57 13.31
CA TYR A 52 -6.09 -1.25 12.22
C TYR A 52 -6.96 -1.21 10.97
N LEU A 53 -6.42 -0.64 9.90
CA LEU A 53 -7.14 -0.49 8.65
C LEU A 53 -6.82 -1.65 7.71
N ALA A 54 -7.86 -2.33 7.23
CA ALA A 54 -7.70 -3.35 6.21
C ALA A 54 -7.17 -2.73 4.92
N GLN A 55 -6.28 -3.47 4.24
CA GLN A 55 -5.93 -3.18 2.86
C GLN A 55 -7.11 -3.61 1.99
N ALA A 56 -8.10 -2.74 1.86
CA ALA A 56 -9.26 -3.04 1.03
C ALA A 56 -8.85 -2.98 -0.44
N GLU A 57 -8.87 -4.13 -1.12
CA GLU A 57 -8.78 -4.21 -2.57
C GLU A 57 -9.80 -3.24 -3.20
N GLY A 58 -9.32 -2.19 -3.86
CA GLY A 58 -10.17 -1.21 -4.52
C GLY A 58 -10.81 -0.14 -3.62
N ARG A 59 -10.43 0.00 -2.34
CA ARG A 59 -10.76 1.22 -1.59
C ARG A 59 -10.01 2.39 -2.23
N LEU A 60 -10.75 3.42 -2.61
CA LEU A 60 -10.19 4.70 -3.02
C LEU A 60 -9.20 5.14 -1.95
N ALA A 61 -8.00 5.56 -2.36
CA ALA A 61 -7.06 6.17 -1.42
C ALA A 61 -7.82 7.28 -0.63
N PRO A 62 -7.48 7.52 0.66
CA PRO A 62 -8.26 8.37 1.58
C PRO A 62 -8.59 9.81 1.12
N ASN A 63 -8.12 10.23 -0.04
CA ASN A 63 -8.16 11.55 -0.67
C ASN A 63 -9.03 11.62 -1.95
N GLY A 64 -9.74 10.55 -2.35
CA GLY A 64 -11.01 10.63 -3.10
C GLY A 64 -10.96 10.89 -4.63
N ALA A 65 -9.81 11.17 -5.25
CA ALA A 65 -9.73 11.34 -6.70
C ALA A 65 -9.62 9.99 -7.45
N LEU A 66 -10.48 9.77 -8.47
CA LEU A 66 -10.46 8.58 -9.33
C LEU A 66 -10.31 8.97 -10.80
N ILE A 67 -9.28 8.43 -11.44
CA ILE A 67 -9.14 8.40 -12.91
C ILE A 67 -9.22 6.94 -13.34
N GLN A 68 -10.27 6.59 -14.09
CA GLN A 68 -10.47 5.22 -14.58
C GLN A 68 -10.79 5.19 -16.07
N GLY A 69 -10.22 4.21 -16.78
CA GLY A 69 -10.52 3.95 -18.18
C GLY A 69 -10.37 2.48 -18.56
N ARG A 70 -10.78 2.14 -19.80
CA ARG A 70 -10.41 0.86 -20.40
C ARG A 70 -8.89 0.78 -20.54
N ASP A 71 -8.31 1.83 -21.10
CA ASP A 71 -6.88 2.10 -21.16
C ASP A 71 -6.67 3.54 -20.67
N VAL A 72 -5.54 3.82 -20.02
CA VAL A 72 -5.19 5.15 -19.50
C VAL A 72 -3.81 5.53 -20.03
N LYS A 73 -3.68 6.75 -20.56
CA LYS A 73 -2.39 7.33 -20.94
C LYS A 73 -2.27 8.71 -20.31
N LEU A 74 -1.23 8.91 -19.52
CA LEU A 74 -0.91 10.18 -18.86
C LEU A 74 0.45 10.68 -19.35
N VAL A 75 0.52 11.95 -19.72
CA VAL A 75 1.77 12.63 -20.08
C VAL A 75 1.80 13.94 -19.32
N SER A 76 2.66 14.02 -18.31
CA SER A 76 2.91 15.25 -17.56
C SER A 76 4.06 16.00 -18.22
N GLY A 77 3.95 17.33 -18.29
CA GLY A 77 5.05 18.22 -18.70
C GLY A 77 6.02 18.53 -17.55
N GLY A 78 5.86 17.86 -16.42
CA GLY A 78 6.65 17.97 -15.20
C GLY A 78 6.40 16.74 -14.34
N ASP A 79 6.29 16.92 -13.03
CA ASP A 79 6.06 15.82 -12.09
C ASP A 79 4.63 15.26 -12.17
N LEU A 80 4.48 13.99 -11.79
CA LEU A 80 3.21 13.30 -11.57
C LEU A 80 3.12 12.84 -10.12
N HIS A 81 2.29 13.53 -9.33
CA HIS A 81 1.98 13.13 -7.96
C HIS A 81 0.63 12.43 -7.92
N ASN A 82 0.63 11.11 -7.77
CA ASN A 82 -0.59 10.36 -7.54
C ASN A 82 -0.81 10.17 -6.04
N VAL A 83 -1.86 10.78 -5.53
CA VAL A 83 -2.33 10.55 -4.16
C VAL A 83 -3.63 9.72 -4.13
N GLY A 84 -4.41 9.74 -5.23
CA GLY A 84 -5.71 9.11 -5.39
C GLY A 84 -5.66 7.72 -6.04
N THR A 85 -6.53 7.46 -7.01
CA THR A 85 -6.56 6.21 -7.78
C THR A 85 -6.46 6.46 -9.28
N LEU A 86 -5.45 5.85 -9.91
CA LEU A 86 -5.28 5.73 -11.35
C LEU A 86 -5.50 4.26 -11.73
N ARG A 87 -6.54 3.96 -12.52
CA ARG A 87 -6.93 2.57 -12.81
C ARG A 87 -7.25 2.36 -14.29
N ALA A 88 -6.65 1.34 -14.90
CA ALA A 88 -7.01 0.88 -16.23
C ALA A 88 -7.49 -0.57 -16.21
N ARG A 89 -8.58 -0.88 -16.95
CA ARG A 89 -9.04 -2.28 -17.09
C ARG A 89 -8.05 -3.13 -17.89
N ASN A 90 -7.37 -2.53 -18.85
CA ASN A 90 -6.33 -3.14 -19.68
C ASN A 90 -4.99 -2.47 -19.36
N ASP A 91 -4.60 -1.46 -20.14
CA ASP A 91 -3.26 -0.90 -20.11
C ASP A 91 -3.24 0.51 -19.50
N LEU A 92 -2.27 0.79 -18.64
CA LEU A 92 -1.98 2.13 -18.13
C LEU A 92 -0.56 2.51 -18.49
N SER A 93 -0.37 3.69 -19.08
CA SER A 93 0.95 4.30 -19.23
C SER A 93 1.01 5.71 -18.67
N ALA A 94 2.12 6.04 -18.02
CA ALA A 94 2.38 7.39 -17.53
C ALA A 94 3.82 7.81 -17.84
N THR A 95 3.98 9.06 -18.29
CA THR A 95 5.28 9.70 -18.49
C THR A 95 5.33 11.02 -17.73
N ALA A 96 6.40 11.26 -16.99
CA ALA A 96 6.61 12.47 -16.17
C ALA A 96 8.11 12.73 -15.95
N ASP A 97 8.46 13.89 -15.39
CA ASP A 97 9.82 14.16 -14.92
C ASP A 97 10.13 13.33 -13.67
N ASN A 98 9.33 13.48 -12.61
CA ASN A 98 9.28 12.55 -11.48
C ASN A 98 7.89 11.92 -11.35
N LEU A 99 7.83 10.69 -10.82
CA LEU A 99 6.57 10.04 -10.49
C LEU A 99 6.55 9.67 -9.00
N ASP A 100 5.77 10.39 -8.21
CA ASP A 100 5.55 10.09 -6.80
C ASP A 100 4.16 9.48 -6.60
N ASN A 101 4.11 8.24 -6.15
CA ASN A 101 2.88 7.55 -5.82
C ASN A 101 2.73 7.39 -4.32
N SER A 102 1.64 7.92 -3.76
CA SER A 102 1.17 7.62 -2.40
C SER A 102 -0.31 7.18 -2.39
N GLY A 103 -0.84 6.80 -3.55
CA GLY A 103 -2.18 6.26 -3.75
C GLY A 103 -2.14 4.94 -4.52
N LEU A 104 -3.16 4.65 -5.32
CA LEU A 104 -3.22 3.44 -6.17
C LEU A 104 -2.92 3.79 -7.63
N ILE A 105 -2.01 3.04 -8.25
CA ILE A 105 -1.84 2.95 -9.71
C ILE A 105 -2.04 1.48 -10.09
N GLU A 106 -3.04 1.19 -10.91
CA GLU A 106 -3.39 -0.19 -11.28
C GLU A 106 -3.71 -0.35 -12.76
N ALA A 107 -3.20 -1.43 -13.37
CA ALA A 107 -3.60 -1.87 -14.70
C ALA A 107 -3.97 -3.36 -14.72
N GLY A 108 -5.11 -3.72 -15.30
CA GLY A 108 -5.51 -5.13 -15.40
C GLY A 108 -4.62 -5.98 -16.34
N LYS A 109 -3.81 -5.33 -17.18
CA LYS A 109 -2.82 -5.96 -18.07
C LYS A 109 -1.47 -5.26 -17.90
N ARG A 110 -1.10 -4.36 -18.82
CA ARG A 110 0.23 -3.75 -18.84
C ARG A 110 0.25 -2.40 -18.11
N LEU A 111 1.21 -2.23 -17.23
CA LEU A 111 1.49 -0.97 -16.54
C LEU A 111 2.88 -0.48 -16.92
N ASP A 112 2.95 0.63 -17.65
CA ASP A 112 4.20 1.22 -18.15
C ASP A 112 4.42 2.60 -17.52
N LEU A 113 5.32 2.72 -16.53
CA LEU A 113 5.68 3.99 -15.90
C LEU A 113 7.08 4.44 -16.33
N LEU A 114 7.17 5.65 -16.88
CA LEU A 114 8.41 6.28 -17.32
C LEU A 114 8.61 7.61 -16.60
N ALA A 115 9.71 7.73 -15.85
CA ALA A 115 10.17 8.97 -15.26
C ALA A 115 11.48 9.43 -15.90
N GLY A 116 11.62 10.74 -16.10
CA GLY A 116 12.89 11.36 -16.47
C GLY A 116 13.94 11.17 -15.39
N ASP A 117 13.62 11.53 -14.15
CA ASP A 117 14.48 11.33 -13.00
C ASP A 117 14.08 10.08 -12.21
N SER A 118 13.14 10.18 -11.27
CA SER A 118 12.87 9.09 -10.31
C SER A 118 11.40 8.65 -10.27
N ILE A 119 11.18 7.38 -9.95
CA ILE A 119 9.86 6.83 -9.58
C ILE A 119 9.91 6.49 -8.09
N ARG A 120 9.02 7.06 -7.28
CA ARG A 120 8.92 6.77 -5.85
C ARG A 120 7.54 6.24 -5.51
N ASN A 121 7.48 4.99 -5.07
CA ASN A 121 6.30 4.44 -4.40
C ASN A 121 6.44 4.68 -2.89
N ARG A 122 5.76 5.72 -2.41
CA ARG A 122 5.81 6.17 -1.01
C ARG A 122 4.98 5.30 -0.08
N GLN A 123 5.15 5.49 1.23
CA GLN A 123 4.33 4.81 2.23
C GLN A 123 2.82 4.97 1.92
N GLY A 124 2.10 3.84 1.86
CA GLY A 124 0.68 3.79 1.50
C GLY A 124 0.38 3.79 0.00
N GLY A 125 1.42 3.92 -0.85
CA GLY A 125 1.32 3.77 -2.30
C GLY A 125 1.30 2.30 -2.73
N VAL A 126 0.47 1.99 -3.72
CA VAL A 126 0.38 0.70 -4.40
C VAL A 126 0.53 0.92 -5.91
N ILE A 127 1.37 0.12 -6.55
CA ILE A 127 1.58 0.08 -7.99
C ILE A 127 1.41 -1.37 -8.42
N ALA A 128 0.30 -1.68 -9.09
CA ALA A 128 -0.08 -3.06 -9.40
C ALA A 128 -0.42 -3.24 -10.88
N GLY A 129 -0.06 -4.40 -11.44
CA GLY A 129 -0.51 -4.80 -12.75
C GLY A 129 -0.06 -6.21 -13.10
N ARG A 130 -0.61 -6.78 -14.18
CA ARG A 130 -0.19 -8.12 -14.62
C ARG A 130 1.25 -8.10 -15.13
N ASP A 131 1.57 -7.11 -15.95
CA ASP A 131 2.88 -6.89 -16.52
C ASP A 131 3.32 -5.46 -16.17
N VAL A 132 4.27 -5.30 -15.26
CA VAL A 132 4.70 -3.98 -14.75
C VAL A 132 6.09 -3.63 -15.26
N SER A 133 6.23 -2.46 -15.86
CA SER A 133 7.50 -1.85 -16.28
C SER A 133 7.66 -0.47 -15.63
N LEU A 134 8.71 -0.32 -14.84
CA LEU A 134 9.08 0.94 -14.17
C LEU A 134 10.45 1.37 -14.69
N THR A 135 10.51 2.50 -15.38
CA THR A 135 11.75 3.03 -15.95
C THR A 135 12.01 4.44 -15.43
N ALA A 136 13.15 4.62 -14.77
CA ALA A 136 13.74 5.91 -14.43
C ALA A 136 14.94 6.13 -15.37
N LEU A 137 15.00 7.25 -16.10
CA LEU A 137 16.07 7.48 -17.07
C LEU A 137 17.38 7.91 -16.40
N THR A 138 17.32 8.80 -15.41
CA THR A 138 18.53 9.32 -14.72
C THR A 138 18.59 9.01 -13.24
N GLY A 139 17.46 8.77 -12.58
CA GLY A 139 17.37 8.52 -11.15
C GLY A 139 17.00 7.07 -10.84
N ASP A 140 16.30 6.88 -9.71
CA ASP A 140 16.03 5.57 -9.14
C ASP A 140 14.53 5.21 -9.17
N VAL A 141 14.26 3.90 -9.15
CA VAL A 141 12.95 3.36 -8.78
C VAL A 141 12.99 2.95 -7.31
N ILE A 142 12.33 3.73 -6.46
CA ILE A 142 12.37 3.60 -5.01
C ILE A 142 11.02 3.11 -4.51
N ASN A 143 11.02 2.06 -3.71
CA ASN A 143 9.85 1.64 -2.95
C ASN A 143 10.14 1.84 -1.45
N GLU A 144 9.36 2.71 -0.80
CA GLU A 144 9.54 3.08 0.61
C GLU A 144 9.17 1.94 1.60
N ARG A 145 8.81 0.75 1.10
CA ARG A 145 8.74 -0.50 1.90
C ARG A 145 10.09 -1.22 2.07
N SER A 146 11.18 -0.61 1.64
CA SER A 146 12.52 -1.15 1.86
C SER A 146 12.88 -1.06 3.35
N VAL A 147 12.87 -2.20 4.04
CA VAL A 147 13.57 -2.33 5.32
C VAL A 147 15.06 -2.21 5.01
N THR A 148 15.67 -1.06 5.31
CA THR A 148 17.13 -0.89 5.21
C THR A 148 17.81 -1.87 6.17
N HIS A 149 18.36 -2.96 5.64
CA HIS A 149 19.29 -3.82 6.39
C HIS A 149 20.65 -3.84 5.67
N LYS A 150 21.69 -3.45 6.42
CA LYS A 150 23.09 -3.51 6.01
C LYS A 150 23.62 -4.90 6.38
N GLY A 151 23.96 -5.72 5.38
CA GLY A 151 24.75 -6.96 5.56
C GLY A 151 24.02 -8.27 5.28
N ASP A 152 24.60 -9.03 4.34
CA ASP A 152 24.48 -10.46 4.05
C ASP A 152 23.18 -11.07 3.49
N ARG A 153 23.22 -11.20 2.15
CA ARG A 153 22.56 -12.15 1.23
C ARG A 153 21.65 -13.21 1.83
N PHE A 154 20.36 -13.22 1.46
CA PHE A 154 19.60 -14.45 1.14
C PHE A 154 18.40 -14.19 0.20
N ILE A 155 17.99 -15.27 -0.48
CA ILE A 155 17.06 -15.38 -1.60
C ILE A 155 15.62 -15.07 -1.17
N PHE A 156 14.90 -14.23 -1.93
CA PHE A 156 13.46 -14.03 -1.71
C PHE A 156 12.63 -15.12 -2.40
N PRO A 157 11.64 -15.71 -1.70
CA PRO A 157 10.49 -16.31 -2.34
C PRO A 157 9.56 -15.19 -2.84
N THR A 158 9.12 -15.33 -4.09
CA THR A 158 8.10 -14.57 -4.84
C THR A 158 7.50 -13.35 -4.14
N LEU A 159 7.90 -12.14 -4.56
CA LEU A 159 7.13 -10.91 -4.31
C LEU A 159 6.12 -10.71 -5.44
N ILE A 160 4.87 -10.49 -5.04
CA ILE A 160 3.82 -9.91 -5.89
C ILE A 160 4.03 -8.39 -5.85
N PHE A 161 4.12 -7.76 -7.03
CA PHE A 161 4.18 -6.30 -7.21
C PHE A 161 2.77 -5.74 -7.30
#